data_AF-A0A080LTV5-F1
#
_entry.id   AF-A0A080LTV5-F1
#
_cell.length_a   1.000
_cell.length_b   1.000
_cell.length_c   1.000
_cell.angle_alpha   90.00
_cell.angle_beta   90.00
_cell.angle_gamma   90.00
#
_symmetry.space_group_name_H-M   'P 1'
#
loop_
_entity.id
_entity.type
_entity.pdbx_description
1 polymer ?
#
loop_
_entity_poly.entity_id
_entity_poly.type
_entity_poly.pdbx_seq_one_letter_code
_entity_poly.pdbx_strand_id
1 'polypeptide(L)'
;MTDLSIAKKLLPYKPKHKVRFVTAASLFDGHDASINIMRRILQSTGAEVIHLGHNRSVQEIVNAALQEDVQGIAITSYQGGHVEFFKYMIDLLKAGGGENIKVFGGGGGVIVPGEIDELHAYGVTRVYSPQDGQSMGLQGMINELMATSDVDIAALAPQEPDEVLAALKAGNRRKLAQIISALENGAYPEALRKKILHAAAGLKVPVLGITGTGGAGKSSLTDELVRRFRLDQGDTIKLAIVSIDPSRKRTGGALLGDRIRMNAIEHPNIYMRSLATRETGSEVSAALPEVIAACKLAGFDLLIVETSGIGQGNAAIVPLVDVSLYVMTPEFGAASQLEKIDMLDFADFVAINKFDRKGAEDALRDVRKQYQRNHEAFSQSPDEMPVFGTMAARFNDDGVTSLYQAIASKLHALGLKLKKGRLPLVSVRQSSNQRAIVPAQRVRYLAEIAEAVRSYHRHTAEQAEIARQRQSLKTARDLFESCGKPAGDFAELISWKDGQLDARARKLLDMWPKTVELYAQDEYVVKIRDKEIRTRLTNTSLSGTRIRKVSLPASKDDGEVLRFLMKENVPGSFPFTAGVFAFKRENEDPTRMFAGEGVSNCAHRPPRCR
;
A
#
# COMPACT_ATOMS: atom_id res chain seq x y z
N MET A 1 19.52 31.06 -22.33
CA MET A 1 19.58 29.59 -22.17
C MET A 1 20.57 29.29 -21.05
N THR A 2 20.11 29.29 -19.80
CA THR A 2 20.88 28.78 -18.67
C THR A 2 20.62 27.29 -18.58
N ASP A 3 21.69 26.53 -18.76
CA ASP A 3 21.71 25.08 -18.77
C ASP A 3 21.19 24.52 -17.43
N LEU A 4 19.95 24.04 -17.43
CA LEU A 4 19.26 23.41 -16.29
C LEU A 4 19.82 22.00 -15.97
N SER A 5 20.83 21.52 -16.72
CA SER A 5 21.35 20.15 -16.55
C SER A 5 22.43 19.99 -15.48
N ILE A 6 22.86 21.08 -14.82
CA ILE A 6 23.80 21.02 -13.70
C ILE A 6 23.12 21.54 -12.42
N ALA A 7 22.01 20.90 -12.01
CA ALA A 7 21.57 21.01 -10.63
C ALA A 7 22.65 20.37 -9.76
N LYS A 8 23.50 21.20 -9.12
CA LYS A 8 24.52 20.78 -8.16
C LYS A 8 23.85 19.83 -7.16
N LYS A 9 24.17 18.54 -7.22
CA LYS A 9 23.50 17.52 -6.39
C LYS A 9 23.80 17.84 -4.92
N LEU A 10 22.82 18.43 -4.24
CA LEU A 10 22.93 18.80 -2.83
C LEU A 10 23.30 17.56 -2.01
N LEU A 11 24.34 17.68 -1.21
CA LEU A 11 24.74 16.60 -0.31
C LEU A 11 23.72 16.49 0.84
N PRO A 12 23.31 15.28 1.23
CA PRO A 12 22.42 15.10 2.38
C PRO A 12 23.06 15.63 3.67
N TYR A 13 22.27 16.30 4.50
CA TYR A 13 22.66 16.66 5.87
C TYR A 13 23.04 15.41 6.66
N LYS A 14 24.04 15.52 7.54
CA LYS A 14 24.45 14.41 8.42
C LYS A 14 24.01 14.73 9.85
N PRO A 15 22.99 14.05 10.38
CA PRO A 15 22.52 14.30 11.73
C PRO A 15 23.56 13.88 12.77
N LYS A 16 23.67 14.68 13.85
CA LYS A 16 24.49 14.39 15.02
C LYS A 16 23.79 13.43 15.97
N HIS A 17 22.47 13.57 16.11
CA HIS A 17 21.63 12.75 16.99
C HIS A 17 20.79 11.76 16.19
N LYS A 18 20.13 10.84 16.89
CA LYS A 18 19.13 9.94 16.29
C LYS A 18 17.83 10.69 16.07
N VAL A 19 17.72 11.33 14.91
CA VAL A 19 16.56 12.13 14.52
C VAL A 19 15.41 11.22 14.07
N ARG A 20 14.27 11.36 14.72
CA ARG A 20 13.03 10.62 14.47
C ARG A 20 11.95 11.56 13.94
N PHE A 21 11.15 11.07 12.99
CA PHE A 21 10.05 11.82 12.40
C PHE A 21 8.76 11.01 12.35
N VAL A 22 7.64 11.63 12.72
CA VAL A 22 6.31 11.15 12.31
C VAL A 22 5.94 11.79 10.97
N THR A 23 5.46 10.99 10.02
CA THR A 23 5.02 11.48 8.70
C THR A 23 3.63 10.99 8.36
N ALA A 24 2.74 11.88 7.92
CA ALA A 24 1.36 11.55 7.56
C ALA A 24 0.76 12.54 6.54
N ALA A 25 -0.31 12.13 5.85
CA ALA A 25 -1.23 13.08 5.20
C ALA A 25 -2.41 13.38 6.13
N SER A 26 -2.97 14.59 6.01
CA SER A 26 -4.04 15.10 6.86
C SER A 26 -5.35 14.29 6.79
N LEU A 27 -6.31 14.62 7.67
CA LEU A 27 -7.59 13.91 7.77
C LEU A 27 -8.38 14.06 6.46
N PHE A 28 -8.97 12.95 5.99
CA PHE A 28 -9.67 12.84 4.71
C PHE A 28 -8.83 13.19 3.47
N ASP A 29 -7.50 13.28 3.62
CA ASP A 29 -6.60 13.48 2.51
C ASP A 29 -5.99 12.15 2.05
N GLY A 30 -6.25 11.79 0.80
CA GLY A 30 -5.68 10.62 0.12
C GLY A 30 -4.38 10.91 -0.63
N HIS A 31 -3.92 12.17 -0.69
CA HIS A 31 -2.74 12.56 -1.46
C HIS A 31 -1.43 12.21 -0.74
N ASP A 32 -1.06 10.94 -0.76
CA ASP A 32 0.13 10.44 -0.07
C ASP A 32 1.41 10.48 -0.94
N ALA A 33 1.29 10.79 -2.23
CA ALA A 33 2.41 10.76 -3.17
C ALA A 33 3.56 11.68 -2.75
N SER A 34 3.24 12.89 -2.30
CA SER A 34 4.22 13.89 -1.88
C SER A 34 4.92 13.48 -0.58
N ILE A 35 4.18 13.11 0.47
CA ILE A 35 4.76 12.67 1.74
C ILE A 35 5.59 11.39 1.59
N ASN A 36 5.20 10.49 0.67
CA ASN A 36 5.97 9.30 0.33
C ASN A 36 7.34 9.63 -0.27
N ILE A 37 7.43 10.68 -1.09
CA ILE A 37 8.72 11.17 -1.62
C ILE A 37 9.54 11.78 -0.48
N MET A 38 8.94 12.69 0.32
CA MET A 38 9.64 13.36 1.41
C MET A 38 10.21 12.38 2.44
N ARG A 39 9.43 11.38 2.89
CA ARG A 39 9.90 10.39 3.85
C ARG A 39 11.04 9.52 3.32
N ARG A 40 11.08 9.23 2.02
CA ARG A 40 12.19 8.47 1.40
C ARG A 40 13.48 9.28 1.47
N ILE A 41 13.39 10.59 1.23
CA ILE A 41 14.54 11.49 1.32
C ILE A 41 14.98 11.63 2.79
N LEU A 42 14.05 11.78 3.74
CA LEU A 42 14.34 11.77 5.19
C LEU A 42 15.10 10.51 5.62
N GLN A 43 14.58 9.33 5.26
CA GLN A 43 15.22 8.05 5.56
C GLN A 43 16.62 7.95 4.93
N SER A 44 16.80 8.43 3.70
CA SER A 44 18.12 8.44 3.05
C SER A 44 19.08 9.47 3.64
N THR A 45 18.57 10.49 4.32
CA THR A 45 19.36 11.51 5.04
C THR A 45 19.73 11.03 6.46
N GLY A 46 19.18 9.91 6.92
CA GLY A 46 19.56 9.26 8.17
C GLY A 46 18.50 9.30 9.27
N ALA A 47 17.29 9.79 8.99
CA ALA A 47 16.20 9.79 9.96
C ALA A 47 15.57 8.39 10.15
N GLU A 48 15.09 8.14 11.36
CA GLU A 48 14.14 7.06 11.66
C GLU A 48 12.71 7.59 11.45
N VAL A 49 12.03 7.11 10.42
CA VAL A 49 10.72 7.65 10.02
C VAL A 49 9.59 6.71 10.40
N ILE A 50 8.75 7.15 11.33
CA ILE A 50 7.47 6.54 11.68
C ILE A 50 6.43 7.07 10.70
N HIS A 51 6.10 6.25 9.70
CA HIS A 51 5.14 6.65 8.68
C HIS A 51 3.74 6.15 9.06
N LEU A 52 2.76 7.05 9.10
CA LEU A 52 1.37 6.71 9.43
C LEU A 52 0.47 6.54 8.20
N GLY A 53 0.98 6.88 7.00
CA GLY A 53 0.20 6.83 5.76
C GLY A 53 -0.65 8.08 5.57
N HIS A 54 -1.88 7.89 5.09
CA HIS A 54 -2.82 8.96 4.74
C HIS A 54 -4.09 8.89 5.58
N ASN A 55 -4.96 9.90 5.45
CA ASN A 55 -6.21 9.99 6.21
C ASN A 55 -6.02 9.86 7.73
N ARG A 56 -5.18 10.73 8.31
CA ARG A 56 -4.91 10.73 9.75
C ARG A 56 -5.46 11.96 10.44
N SER A 57 -6.19 11.73 11.52
CA SER A 57 -6.63 12.79 12.42
C SER A 57 -5.44 13.40 13.16
N VAL A 58 -5.60 14.64 13.62
CA VAL A 58 -4.60 15.30 14.48
C VAL A 58 -4.32 14.47 15.72
N GLN A 59 -5.37 13.89 16.34
CA GLN A 59 -5.24 13.09 17.55
C GLN A 59 -4.33 11.87 17.34
N GLU A 60 -4.54 11.11 16.27
CA GLU A 60 -3.69 9.95 15.93
C GLU A 60 -2.22 10.37 15.72
N ILE A 61 -1.98 11.47 14.99
CA ILE A 61 -0.64 11.98 14.70
C ILE A 61 0.06 12.41 15.98
N VAL A 62 -0.62 13.18 16.83
CA VAL A 62 -0.06 13.69 18.09
C VAL A 62 0.21 12.54 19.05
N ASN A 63 -0.75 11.61 19.21
CA ASN A 63 -0.55 10.42 20.06
C ASN A 63 0.64 9.59 19.61
N ALA A 64 0.79 9.38 18.28
CA ALA A 64 1.98 8.73 17.75
C ALA A 64 3.26 9.53 18.06
N ALA A 65 3.30 10.83 17.77
CA ALA A 65 4.49 11.65 18.01
C ALA A 65 4.93 11.67 19.48
N LEU A 66 3.99 11.72 20.42
CA LEU A 66 4.27 11.74 21.85
C LEU A 66 4.77 10.38 22.37
N GLN A 67 4.20 9.27 21.89
CA GLN A 67 4.62 7.90 22.25
C GLN A 67 5.97 7.52 21.62
N GLU A 68 6.18 7.94 20.38
CA GLU A 68 7.42 7.68 19.62
C GLU A 68 8.56 8.63 20.00
N ASP A 69 8.24 9.68 20.77
CA ASP A 69 9.14 10.74 21.22
C ASP A 69 10.01 11.29 20.08
N VAL A 70 9.33 11.83 19.06
CA VAL A 70 10.00 12.34 17.85
C VAL A 70 10.44 13.79 18.00
N GLN A 71 11.51 14.17 17.30
CA GLN A 71 11.92 15.57 17.19
C GLN A 71 11.01 16.37 16.26
N GLY A 72 10.41 15.72 15.25
CA GLY A 72 9.56 16.42 14.30
C GLY A 72 8.41 15.61 13.71
N ILE A 73 7.43 16.34 13.21
CA ILE A 73 6.26 15.84 12.49
C ILE A 73 6.25 16.52 11.12
N ALA A 74 6.12 15.75 10.03
CA ALA A 74 5.94 16.30 8.69
C ALA A 74 4.59 15.87 8.12
N ILE A 75 3.75 16.86 7.79
CA ILE A 75 2.39 16.68 7.31
C ILE A 75 2.22 17.22 5.90
N THR A 76 1.47 16.50 5.08
CA THR A 76 0.93 17.03 3.83
C THR A 76 -0.58 17.23 3.91
N SER A 77 -1.05 18.38 3.42
CA SER A 77 -2.49 18.71 3.37
C SER A 77 -2.85 19.34 2.05
N TYR A 78 -3.64 18.63 1.23
CA TYR A 78 -4.07 19.05 -0.11
C TYR A 78 -5.58 19.29 -0.23
N GLN A 79 -6.36 19.04 0.83
CA GLN A 79 -7.84 19.12 0.82
C GLN A 79 -8.39 20.44 1.39
N GLY A 80 -7.53 21.33 1.89
CA GLY A 80 -7.95 22.51 2.65
C GLY A 80 -8.21 22.20 4.13
N GLY A 81 -8.68 23.20 4.89
CA GLY A 81 -8.83 23.09 6.36
C GLY A 81 -7.49 22.94 7.11
N HIS A 82 -6.38 23.25 6.43
CA HIS A 82 -5.03 23.10 6.95
C HIS A 82 -4.73 24.07 8.09
N VAL A 83 -5.30 25.28 8.07
CA VAL A 83 -5.07 26.26 9.15
C VAL A 83 -5.57 25.71 10.48
N GLU A 84 -6.82 25.24 10.51
CA GLU A 84 -7.43 24.63 11.70
C GLU A 84 -6.72 23.35 12.10
N PHE A 85 -6.37 22.51 11.12
CA PHE A 85 -5.68 21.24 11.35
C PHE A 85 -4.33 21.44 12.05
N PHE A 86 -3.49 22.37 11.55
CA PHE A 86 -2.19 22.65 12.14
C PHE A 86 -2.29 23.37 13.48
N LYS A 87 -3.21 24.33 13.64
CA LYS A 87 -3.44 24.99 14.94
C LYS A 87 -3.85 23.98 16.01
N TYR A 88 -4.81 23.11 15.69
CA TYR A 88 -5.25 22.06 16.60
C TYR A 88 -4.10 21.09 16.96
N MET A 89 -3.21 20.79 16.01
CA MET A 89 -2.02 19.98 16.26
C MET A 89 -1.07 20.63 17.26
N ILE A 90 -0.79 21.92 17.10
CA ILE A 90 0.07 22.68 18.02
C ILE A 90 -0.54 22.71 19.42
N ASP A 91 -1.86 22.90 19.54
CA ASP A 91 -2.55 22.94 20.83
C ASP A 91 -2.52 21.58 21.53
N LEU A 92 -2.80 20.50 20.80
CA LEU A 92 -2.74 19.14 21.35
C LEU A 92 -1.31 18.72 21.72
N LEU A 93 -0.30 19.14 20.97
CA LEU A 93 1.10 18.90 21.33
C LEU A 93 1.45 19.59 22.65
N LYS A 94 1.08 20.87 22.81
CA LYS A 94 1.28 21.60 24.06
C LYS A 94 0.55 20.93 25.23
N ALA A 95 -0.69 20.52 25.03
CA ALA A 95 -1.48 19.82 26.06
C ALA A 95 -0.87 18.46 26.45
N GLY A 96 -0.20 17.78 25.52
CA GLY A 96 0.42 16.46 25.73
C GLY A 96 1.89 16.47 26.18
N GLY A 97 2.49 17.64 26.44
CA GLY A 97 3.92 17.77 26.80
C GLY A 97 4.87 17.52 25.62
N GLY A 98 4.45 17.92 24.42
CA GLY A 98 5.17 17.82 23.15
C GLY A 98 5.47 19.18 22.51
N GLU A 99 5.48 20.27 23.27
CA GLU A 99 5.73 21.63 22.78
C GLU A 99 7.09 21.82 22.08
N ASN A 100 8.05 20.93 22.36
CA ASN A 100 9.37 20.92 21.73
C ASN A 100 9.40 20.21 20.37
N ILE A 101 8.33 19.47 20.01
CA ILE A 101 8.24 18.73 18.75
C ILE A 101 8.00 19.72 17.60
N LYS A 102 8.87 19.69 16.60
CA LYS A 102 8.83 20.60 15.45
C LYS A 102 7.77 20.14 14.44
N VAL A 103 6.86 21.02 14.05
CA VAL A 103 5.82 20.71 13.07
C VAL A 103 6.17 21.32 11.71
N PHE A 104 6.18 20.48 10.68
CA PHE A 104 6.45 20.85 9.29
C PHE A 104 5.24 20.54 8.41
N GLY A 105 4.98 21.41 7.42
CA GLY A 105 3.83 21.30 6.54
C GLY A 105 4.17 21.47 5.05
N GLY A 106 3.29 20.97 4.19
CA GLY A 106 3.27 21.28 2.76
C GLY A 106 1.94 20.91 2.11
N GLY A 107 1.42 21.76 1.23
CA GLY A 107 0.14 21.54 0.54
C GLY A 107 0.13 21.97 -0.92
N GLY A 108 1.31 22.14 -1.51
CA GLY A 108 1.43 22.73 -2.83
C GLY A 108 0.83 24.15 -2.85
N GLY A 109 0.00 24.44 -3.85
CA GLY A 109 -0.68 25.73 -3.97
C GLY A 109 -1.94 25.89 -3.11
N VAL A 110 -2.28 24.90 -2.27
CA VAL A 110 -3.49 24.94 -1.42
C VAL A 110 -3.28 25.86 -0.21
N ILE A 111 -2.05 25.94 0.32
CA ILE A 111 -1.71 26.80 1.45
C ILE A 111 -1.11 28.09 0.90
N VAL A 112 -1.84 29.20 1.04
CA VAL A 112 -1.43 30.50 0.48
C VAL A 112 -0.44 31.23 1.41
N PRO A 113 0.36 32.19 0.91
CA PRO A 113 1.39 32.85 1.72
C PRO A 113 0.88 33.46 3.04
N GLY A 114 -0.29 34.09 3.06
CA GLY A 114 -0.86 34.65 4.29
C GLY A 114 -1.19 33.60 5.35
N GLU A 115 -1.62 32.40 4.94
CA GLU A 115 -1.86 31.27 5.84
C GLU A 115 -0.55 30.64 6.31
N ILE A 116 0.50 30.65 5.47
CA ILE A 116 1.85 30.22 5.86
C ILE A 116 2.36 31.09 7.01
N ASP A 117 2.27 32.42 6.86
CA ASP A 117 2.70 33.38 7.88
C ASP A 117 1.89 33.22 9.18
N GLU A 118 0.58 33.04 9.07
CA GLU A 118 -0.31 32.78 10.20
C GLU A 118 0.07 31.50 10.95
N LEU A 119 0.33 30.41 10.23
CA LEU A 119 0.72 29.13 10.82
C LEU A 119 2.09 29.20 11.50
N HIS A 120 3.06 29.91 10.91
CA HIS A 120 4.37 30.12 11.53
C HIS A 120 4.25 30.94 12.81
N ALA A 121 3.45 32.01 12.78
CA ALA A 121 3.18 32.83 13.96
C ALA A 121 2.49 32.05 15.09
N TYR A 122 1.65 31.06 14.75
CA TYR A 122 0.98 30.20 15.74
C TYR A 122 1.91 29.19 16.42
N GLY A 123 2.94 28.73 15.70
CA GLY A 123 3.95 27.80 16.22
C GLY A 123 4.34 26.65 15.28
N VAL A 124 3.84 26.61 14.04
CA VAL A 124 4.34 25.67 13.03
C VAL A 124 5.77 26.06 12.66
N THR A 125 6.71 25.12 12.70
CA THR A 125 8.13 25.39 12.47
C THR A 125 8.40 25.89 11.06
N ARG A 126 7.85 25.20 10.05
CA ARG A 126 8.00 25.59 8.64
C ARG A 126 6.94 24.92 7.78
N VAL A 127 6.31 25.70 6.92
CA VAL A 127 5.44 25.22 5.84
C VAL A 127 6.13 25.54 4.53
N TYR A 128 6.36 24.53 3.68
CA TYR A 128 7.06 24.67 2.41
C TYR A 128 6.08 24.96 1.28
N SER A 129 6.29 26.08 0.59
CA SER A 129 5.56 26.49 -0.61
C SER A 129 6.13 25.83 -1.88
N PRO A 130 5.40 25.85 -3.02
CA PRO A 130 5.96 25.43 -4.31
C PRO A 130 7.22 26.20 -4.70
N GLN A 131 7.32 27.48 -4.34
CA GLN A 131 8.48 28.33 -4.61
C GLN A 131 9.70 27.86 -3.82
N ASP A 132 9.53 27.44 -2.56
CA ASP A 132 10.60 26.83 -1.76
C ASP A 132 11.11 25.54 -2.42
N GLY A 133 10.21 24.72 -2.96
CA GLY A 133 10.57 23.51 -3.70
C GLY A 133 11.40 23.78 -4.95
N GLN A 134 11.13 24.88 -5.66
CA GLN A 134 11.91 25.31 -6.83
C GLN A 134 13.27 25.89 -6.45
N SER A 135 13.34 26.69 -5.39
CA SER A 135 14.57 27.39 -5.00
C SER A 135 15.55 26.49 -4.26
N MET A 136 15.06 25.66 -3.33
CA MET A 136 15.88 24.79 -2.47
C MET A 136 16.10 23.41 -3.08
N GLY A 137 15.19 22.96 -3.95
CA GLY A 137 15.06 21.57 -4.35
C GLY A 137 14.58 20.67 -3.20
N LEU A 138 14.16 19.45 -3.55
CA LEU A 138 13.61 18.49 -2.56
C LEU A 138 14.62 18.15 -1.45
N GLN A 139 15.90 17.92 -1.80
CA GLN A 139 16.93 17.62 -0.81
C GLN A 139 17.24 18.83 0.08
N GLY A 140 17.17 20.07 -0.45
CA GLY A 140 17.41 21.29 0.32
C GLY A 140 16.37 21.47 1.42
N MET A 141 15.07 21.29 1.10
CA MET A 141 13.99 21.33 2.09
C MET A 141 14.19 20.29 3.19
N ILE A 142 14.58 19.05 2.81
CA ILE A 142 14.83 18.00 3.80
C ILE A 142 16.08 18.28 4.65
N ASN A 143 17.13 18.89 4.07
CA ASN A 143 18.31 19.28 4.83
C ASN A 143 17.97 20.33 5.89
N GLU A 144 17.19 21.36 5.56
CA GLU A 144 16.72 22.36 6.51
C GLU A 144 15.87 21.71 7.61
N LEU A 145 14.86 20.94 7.22
CA LEU A 145 13.99 20.22 8.15
C LEU A 145 14.79 19.32 9.11
N MET A 146 15.78 18.58 8.60
CA MET A 146 16.65 17.71 9.41
C MET A 146 17.53 18.51 10.36
N ALA A 147 18.19 19.56 9.87
CA ALA A 147 19.07 20.39 10.68
C ALA A 147 18.31 21.08 11.82
N THR A 148 17.11 21.61 11.56
CA THR A 148 16.25 22.24 12.55
C THR A 148 15.74 21.26 13.62
N SER A 149 15.74 19.96 13.31
CA SER A 149 15.24 18.91 14.22
C SER A 149 16.35 18.06 14.86
N ASP A 150 17.62 18.38 14.60
CA ASP A 150 18.77 17.64 15.11
C ASP A 150 19.14 18.04 16.55
N VAL A 151 18.24 17.72 17.47
CA VAL A 151 18.37 18.01 18.91
C VAL A 151 18.45 16.73 19.75
N ASP A 152 19.16 16.81 20.87
CA ASP A 152 19.21 15.73 21.85
C ASP A 152 17.94 15.73 22.73
N ILE A 153 17.06 14.77 22.48
CA ILE A 153 15.83 14.57 23.26
C ILE A 153 16.04 13.72 24.51
N ALA A 154 17.18 13.03 24.66
CA ALA A 154 17.46 12.24 25.86
C ALA A 154 17.59 13.13 27.10
N ALA A 155 18.01 14.38 26.92
CA ALA A 155 18.06 15.39 27.98
C ALA A 155 16.67 15.77 28.55
N LEU A 156 15.57 15.47 27.83
CA LEU A 156 14.20 15.73 28.31
C LEU A 156 13.69 14.65 29.27
N ALA A 157 14.35 13.50 29.32
CA ALA A 157 14.04 12.44 30.25
C ALA A 157 14.55 12.80 31.67
N PRO A 158 13.90 12.31 32.75
CA PRO A 158 14.45 12.43 34.10
C PRO A 158 15.85 11.80 34.16
N GLN A 159 16.80 12.45 34.83
CA GLN A 159 18.19 11.99 34.89
C GLN A 159 18.50 11.25 36.19
N GLU A 160 17.86 11.66 37.30
CA GLU A 160 18.12 11.07 38.61
C GLU A 160 17.45 9.70 38.75
N PRO A 161 18.16 8.67 39.27
CA PRO A 161 17.66 7.30 39.35
C PRO A 161 16.29 7.13 40.03
N ASP A 162 16.05 7.87 41.12
CA ASP A 162 14.81 7.76 41.86
C ASP A 162 13.65 8.47 41.15
N GLU A 163 13.92 9.58 40.45
CA GLU A 163 12.93 10.25 39.61
C GLU A 163 12.52 9.38 38.41
N VAL A 164 13.48 8.70 37.76
CA VAL A 164 13.20 7.76 36.66
C VAL A 164 12.26 6.65 37.13
N LEU A 165 12.57 6.01 38.25
CA LEU A 165 11.72 4.94 38.80
C LEU A 165 10.36 5.45 39.25
N ALA A 166 10.29 6.63 39.87
CA ALA A 166 9.03 7.25 40.27
C ALA A 166 8.15 7.57 39.05
N ALA A 167 8.74 8.12 37.98
CA ALA A 167 8.04 8.45 36.74
C ALA A 167 7.48 7.21 36.04
N LEU A 168 8.26 6.11 35.99
CA LEU A 168 7.78 4.84 35.46
C LEU A 168 6.60 4.31 36.29
N LYS A 169 6.75 4.22 37.62
CA LYS A 169 5.70 3.71 38.53
C LYS A 169 4.43 4.55 38.53
N ALA A 170 4.53 5.85 38.28
CA ALA A 170 3.37 6.73 38.14
C ALA A 170 2.54 6.45 36.88
N GLY A 171 3.05 5.65 35.93
CA GLY A 171 2.33 5.29 34.70
C GLY A 171 2.24 6.42 33.68
N ASN A 172 3.06 7.47 33.81
CA ASN A 172 3.05 8.60 32.88
C ASN A 172 3.61 8.17 31.50
N ARG A 173 2.72 8.07 30.49
CA ARG A 173 3.06 7.60 29.14
C ARG A 173 4.07 8.48 28.41
N ARG A 174 3.99 9.80 28.59
CA ARG A 174 4.94 10.74 27.97
C ARG A 174 6.33 10.57 28.56
N LYS A 175 6.44 10.43 29.88
CA LYS A 175 7.72 10.18 30.56
C LYS A 175 8.30 8.81 30.22
N LEU A 176 7.45 7.77 30.10
CA LEU A 176 7.88 6.47 29.59
C LEU A 176 8.52 6.59 28.20
N ALA A 177 7.91 7.33 27.27
CA ALA A 177 8.45 7.54 25.93
C ALA A 177 9.83 8.22 25.95
N GLN A 178 10.02 9.24 26.79
CA GLN A 178 11.30 9.93 26.96
C GLN A 178 12.37 9.03 27.58
N ILE A 179 12.01 8.25 28.61
CA ILE A 179 12.91 7.29 29.26
C ILE A 179 13.35 6.21 28.26
N ILE A 180 12.44 5.73 27.40
CA ILE A 180 12.80 4.80 26.33
C ILE A 180 13.79 5.43 25.35
N SER A 181 13.61 6.70 24.96
CA SER A 181 14.58 7.40 24.09
C SER A 181 15.96 7.50 24.74
N ALA A 182 16.03 7.81 26.03
CA ALA A 182 17.29 7.87 26.78
C ALA A 182 17.96 6.49 26.93
N LEU A 183 17.18 5.42 27.13
CA LEU A 183 17.67 4.04 27.12
C LEU A 183 18.22 3.63 25.75
N GLU A 184 17.48 3.89 24.68
CA GLU A 184 17.83 3.52 23.30
C GLU A 184 19.06 4.28 22.79
N ASN A 185 19.28 5.51 23.27
CA ASN A 185 20.45 6.33 22.94
C ASN A 185 21.66 6.06 23.85
N GLY A 186 21.53 5.19 24.86
CA GLY A 186 22.61 4.91 25.81
C GLY A 186 22.95 6.09 26.72
N ALA A 187 22.01 7.04 26.91
CA ALA A 187 22.23 8.23 27.73
C ALA A 187 22.31 7.91 29.23
N TYR A 188 21.67 6.81 29.66
CA TYR A 188 21.71 6.40 31.07
C TYR A 188 22.95 5.57 31.43
N PRO A 189 23.60 5.87 32.57
CA PRO A 189 24.68 5.04 33.11
C PRO A 189 24.25 3.58 33.31
N GLU A 190 25.20 2.65 33.19
CA GLU A 190 24.94 1.22 33.37
C GLU A 190 24.31 0.89 34.74
N ALA A 191 24.72 1.59 35.80
CA ALA A 191 24.15 1.42 37.14
C ALA A 191 22.64 1.70 37.17
N LEU A 192 22.17 2.74 36.47
CA LEU A 192 20.75 3.08 36.39
C LEU A 192 19.99 2.05 35.55
N ARG A 193 20.55 1.62 34.41
CA ARG A 193 19.95 0.56 33.58
C ARG A 193 19.76 -0.74 34.37
N LYS A 194 20.77 -1.15 35.15
CA LYS A 194 20.67 -2.31 36.07
C LYS A 194 19.61 -2.09 37.15
N LYS A 195 19.48 -0.88 37.70
CA LYS A 195 18.44 -0.54 38.68
C LYS A 195 17.03 -0.68 38.11
N ILE A 196 16.80 -0.26 36.86
CA ILE A 196 15.54 -0.44 36.14
C ILE A 196 15.22 -1.93 35.94
N LEU A 197 16.18 -2.71 35.44
CA LEU A 197 16.04 -4.15 35.26
C LEU A 197 15.72 -4.86 36.58
N HIS A 198 16.46 -4.55 37.64
CA HIS A 198 16.25 -5.14 38.97
C HIS A 198 14.87 -4.79 39.55
N ALA A 199 14.43 -3.54 39.41
CA ALA A 199 13.10 -3.12 39.86
C ALA A 199 11.97 -3.82 39.09
N ALA A 200 12.18 -4.13 37.81
CA ALA A 200 11.20 -4.83 36.98
C ALA A 200 11.18 -6.35 37.22
N ALA A 201 12.27 -6.95 37.69
CA ALA A 201 12.40 -8.41 37.86
C ALA A 201 11.35 -9.03 38.80
N GLY A 202 10.84 -8.26 39.77
CA GLY A 202 9.79 -8.70 40.69
C GLY A 202 8.36 -8.66 40.11
N LEU A 203 8.17 -8.10 38.90
CA LEU A 203 6.85 -7.90 38.30
C LEU A 203 6.47 -9.08 37.39
N LYS A 204 5.34 -9.71 37.70
CA LYS A 204 4.73 -10.78 36.88
C LYS A 204 3.84 -10.19 35.78
N VAL A 205 4.47 -9.59 34.78
CA VAL A 205 3.80 -9.08 33.57
C VAL A 205 4.25 -9.90 32.37
N PRO A 206 3.34 -10.67 31.75
CA PRO A 206 3.68 -11.50 30.59
C PRO A 206 4.13 -10.68 29.37
N VAL A 207 5.11 -11.22 28.65
CA VAL A 207 5.65 -10.66 27.41
C VAL A 207 5.44 -11.66 26.28
N LEU A 208 4.66 -11.28 25.27
CA LEU A 208 4.46 -12.04 24.04
C LEU A 208 5.42 -11.55 22.96
N GLY A 209 6.36 -12.39 22.54
CA GLY A 209 7.23 -12.15 21.39
C GLY A 209 6.60 -12.65 20.11
N ILE A 210 6.49 -11.78 19.10
CA ILE A 210 6.00 -12.10 17.77
C ILE A 210 7.15 -11.93 16.79
N THR A 211 7.59 -13.05 16.22
CA THR A 211 8.69 -13.09 15.23
C THR A 211 8.26 -13.84 13.99
N GLY A 212 9.04 -13.76 12.92
CA GLY A 212 8.65 -14.36 11.65
C GLY A 212 9.30 -13.72 10.43
N THR A 213 9.10 -14.36 9.28
CA THR A 213 9.72 -13.94 8.03
C THR A 213 9.21 -12.56 7.57
N GLY A 214 10.07 -11.82 6.87
CA GLY A 214 9.73 -10.51 6.31
C GLY A 214 8.47 -10.57 5.44
N GLY A 215 7.49 -9.72 5.74
CA GLY A 215 6.24 -9.66 4.97
C GLY A 215 5.25 -10.78 5.24
N ALA A 216 5.46 -11.65 6.24
CA ALA A 216 4.48 -12.67 6.64
C ALA A 216 3.16 -12.07 7.19
N GLY A 217 3.18 -10.79 7.58
CA GLY A 217 2.02 -10.08 8.11
C GLY A 217 1.98 -10.05 9.64
N LYS A 218 3.15 -9.96 10.29
CA LYS A 218 3.31 -9.89 11.75
C LYS A 218 2.57 -8.71 12.36
N SER A 219 2.82 -7.49 11.90
CA SER A 219 2.15 -6.29 12.42
C SER A 219 0.65 -6.29 12.15
N SER A 220 0.19 -6.82 11.00
CA SER A 220 -1.25 -7.03 10.75
C SER A 220 -1.88 -8.06 11.67
N LEU A 221 -1.19 -9.17 11.95
CA LEU A 221 -1.68 -10.18 12.89
C LEU A 221 -1.66 -9.64 14.33
N THR A 222 -0.66 -8.85 14.68
CA THR A 222 -0.55 -8.17 15.98
C THR A 222 -1.71 -7.21 16.19
N ASP A 223 -2.03 -6.36 15.20
CA ASP A 223 -3.19 -5.47 15.23
C ASP A 223 -4.49 -6.24 15.45
N GLU A 224 -4.65 -7.34 14.71
CA GLU A 224 -5.82 -8.21 14.85
C GLU A 224 -5.88 -8.88 16.23
N LEU A 225 -4.76 -9.32 16.81
CA LEU A 225 -4.71 -9.85 18.19
C LEU A 225 -5.05 -8.79 19.23
N VAL A 226 -4.50 -7.58 19.11
CA VAL A 226 -4.84 -6.42 19.95
C VAL A 226 -6.34 -6.14 19.87
N ARG A 227 -6.92 -6.18 18.66
CA ARG A 227 -8.37 -6.05 18.46
C ARG A 227 -9.16 -7.12 19.21
N ARG A 228 -8.70 -8.39 19.22
CA ARG A 228 -9.37 -9.45 20.00
C ARG A 228 -9.27 -9.18 21.49
N PHE A 229 -8.11 -8.80 22.03
CA PHE A 229 -7.98 -8.43 23.44
C PHE A 229 -8.95 -7.31 23.83
N ARG A 230 -9.04 -6.26 23.01
CA ARG A 230 -9.97 -5.14 23.24
C ARG A 230 -11.43 -5.61 23.30
N LEU A 231 -11.88 -6.33 22.27
CA LEU A 231 -13.27 -6.79 22.17
C LEU A 231 -13.63 -7.81 23.24
N ASP A 232 -12.73 -8.77 23.50
CA ASP A 232 -12.96 -9.88 24.41
C ASP A 232 -12.98 -9.42 25.87
N GLN A 233 -12.11 -8.48 26.24
CA GLN A 233 -11.95 -8.01 27.61
C GLN A 233 -12.65 -6.67 27.88
N GLY A 234 -13.22 -6.02 26.85
CA GLY A 234 -13.89 -4.73 26.96
C GLY A 234 -12.93 -3.59 27.28
N ASP A 235 -11.80 -3.53 26.56
CA ASP A 235 -10.76 -2.51 26.66
C ASP A 235 -10.10 -2.35 28.05
N THR A 236 -10.26 -3.34 28.95
CA THR A 236 -9.71 -3.25 30.32
C THR A 236 -8.23 -3.58 30.44
N ILE A 237 -7.66 -4.27 29.45
CA ILE A 237 -6.25 -4.69 29.46
C ILE A 237 -5.38 -3.52 29.01
N LYS A 238 -4.38 -3.16 29.83
CA LYS A 238 -3.33 -2.20 29.48
C LYS A 238 -2.23 -2.92 28.70
N LEU A 239 -2.06 -2.54 27.44
CA LEU A 239 -1.16 -3.23 26.51
C LEU A 239 -0.05 -2.29 26.03
N ALA A 240 1.20 -2.74 26.10
CA ALA A 240 2.34 -2.06 25.48
C ALA A 240 2.87 -2.87 24.29
N ILE A 241 3.05 -2.21 23.15
CA ILE A 241 3.57 -2.79 21.91
C ILE A 241 4.95 -2.18 21.65
N VAL A 242 5.95 -3.03 21.46
CA VAL A 242 7.29 -2.61 21.02
C VAL A 242 7.58 -3.31 19.69
N SER A 243 7.45 -2.58 18.59
CA SER A 243 7.73 -3.11 17.25
C SER A 243 9.13 -2.69 16.81
N ILE A 244 9.85 -3.58 16.13
CA ILE A 244 11.24 -3.38 15.76
C ILE A 244 11.39 -3.54 14.25
N ASP A 245 11.88 -2.49 13.59
CA ASP A 245 12.12 -2.47 12.15
C ASP A 245 13.62 -2.35 11.82
N PRO A 246 14.09 -2.93 10.70
CA PRO A 246 15.51 -2.94 10.35
C PRO A 246 15.99 -1.55 9.89
N SER A 247 17.18 -1.16 10.37
CA SER A 247 17.84 0.07 9.93
C SER A 247 18.59 -0.12 8.59
N ARG A 248 18.65 0.93 7.76
CA ARG A 248 19.42 0.88 6.50
C ARG A 248 20.91 1.06 6.76
N LYS A 249 21.70 0.05 6.43
CA LYS A 249 23.17 0.03 6.58
C LYS A 249 23.88 1.28 6.01
N ARG A 250 23.47 1.73 4.81
CA ARG A 250 24.16 2.80 4.08
C ARG A 250 23.89 4.20 4.63
N THR A 251 22.68 4.45 5.14
CA THR A 251 22.23 5.80 5.49
C THR A 251 22.07 5.99 7.00
N GLY A 252 21.99 4.90 7.78
CA GLY A 252 21.73 4.94 9.22
C GLY A 252 20.26 5.19 9.59
N GLY A 253 19.42 5.63 8.64
CA GLY A 253 17.99 5.84 8.83
C GLY A 253 17.16 4.56 8.72
N ALA A 254 15.93 4.61 9.20
CA ALA A 254 14.98 3.49 9.21
C ALA A 254 13.60 3.92 8.71
N LEU A 255 12.83 2.98 8.18
CA LEU A 255 11.40 3.17 7.94
C LEU A 255 10.69 2.27 8.96
N LEU A 256 10.14 2.90 9.98
CA LEU A 256 9.39 2.24 11.04
C LEU A 256 7.94 2.13 10.56
N GLY A 257 7.66 1.02 9.86
CA GLY A 257 6.48 0.77 9.06
C GLY A 257 5.47 -0.18 9.70
N ASP A 258 5.68 -0.60 10.94
CA ASP A 258 4.71 -1.44 11.65
C ASP A 258 3.48 -0.63 12.10
N ARG A 259 3.66 0.60 12.60
CA ARG A 259 2.56 1.43 13.13
C ARG A 259 1.48 1.76 12.08
N ILE A 260 1.82 1.90 10.80
CA ILE A 260 0.82 2.12 9.72
C ILE A 260 -0.15 0.96 9.56
N ARG A 261 0.20 -0.24 10.05
CA ARG A 261 -0.67 -1.43 10.00
C ARG A 261 -1.59 -1.54 11.22
N MET A 262 -1.37 -0.74 12.25
CA MET A 262 -2.06 -0.83 13.53
C MET A 262 -3.31 0.07 13.53
N ASN A 263 -4.49 -0.50 13.36
CA ASN A 263 -5.77 0.22 13.40
C ASN A 263 -6.45 0.13 14.76
N ALA A 264 -6.14 -0.88 15.57
CA ALA A 264 -6.78 -1.16 16.85
C ALA A 264 -6.09 -0.48 18.04
N ILE A 265 -5.01 0.28 17.82
CA ILE A 265 -4.16 0.84 18.90
C ILE A 265 -4.60 2.20 19.42
N GLU A 266 -5.54 2.87 18.74
CA GLU A 266 -6.01 4.20 19.16
C GLU A 266 -6.96 4.07 20.37
N HIS A 267 -6.38 3.90 21.55
CA HIS A 267 -7.07 3.78 22.83
C HIS A 267 -6.13 4.12 24.00
N PRO A 268 -6.57 4.79 25.08
CA PRO A 268 -5.70 5.20 26.20
C PRO A 268 -4.96 4.06 26.93
N ASN A 269 -5.51 2.85 26.91
CA ASN A 269 -4.89 1.67 27.51
C ASN A 269 -3.83 1.01 26.62
N ILE A 270 -3.64 1.50 25.39
CA ILE A 270 -2.68 0.94 24.42
C ILE A 270 -1.57 1.95 24.19
N TYR A 271 -0.34 1.47 24.32
CA TYR A 271 0.86 2.23 24.04
C TYR A 271 1.67 1.48 23.00
N MET A 272 2.22 2.20 22.03
CA MET A 272 3.11 1.60 21.03
C MET A 272 4.38 2.42 20.91
N ARG A 273 5.52 1.74 20.77
CA ARG A 273 6.81 2.33 20.46
C ARG A 273 7.47 1.55 19.33
N SER A 274 7.92 2.25 18.29
CA SER A 274 8.69 1.66 17.21
C SER A 274 10.18 1.89 17.43
N LEU A 275 10.96 0.81 17.46
CA LEU A 275 12.41 0.84 17.60
C LEU A 275 13.08 0.48 16.27
N ALA A 276 14.29 0.99 16.09
CA ALA A 276 15.18 0.55 15.02
C ALA A 276 16.15 -0.49 15.56
N THR A 277 16.55 -1.48 14.75
CA THR A 277 17.58 -2.44 15.18
C THR A 277 18.92 -1.77 15.49
N ARG A 278 19.25 -0.66 14.80
CA ARG A 278 20.48 0.18 14.92
C ARG A 278 21.82 -0.54 14.70
N GLU A 279 21.86 -1.87 14.79
CA GLU A 279 23.02 -2.71 14.52
C GLU A 279 22.79 -3.65 13.35
N THR A 280 23.88 -4.06 12.71
CA THR A 280 23.85 -4.99 11.59
C THR A 280 23.76 -6.43 12.07
N GLY A 281 22.71 -7.14 11.65
CA GLY A 281 22.59 -8.59 11.85
C GLY A 281 21.78 -9.02 13.07
N SER A 282 21.39 -8.08 13.93
CA SER A 282 20.41 -8.32 15.01
C SER A 282 19.00 -8.00 14.55
N GLU A 283 18.04 -8.87 14.85
CA GLU A 283 16.61 -8.65 14.66
C GLU A 283 15.92 -7.86 15.79
N VAL A 284 16.64 -7.64 16.90
CA VAL A 284 16.20 -6.91 18.10
C VAL A 284 17.09 -5.69 18.38
N SER A 285 16.54 -4.67 19.04
CA SER A 285 17.33 -3.53 19.55
C SER A 285 18.13 -3.95 20.79
N ALA A 286 19.36 -3.45 20.91
CA ALA A 286 20.21 -3.73 22.08
C ALA A 286 19.60 -3.25 23.41
N ALA A 287 18.75 -2.21 23.37
CA ALA A 287 18.06 -1.67 24.53
C ALA A 287 16.72 -2.37 24.84
N LEU A 288 16.36 -3.41 24.08
CA LEU A 288 15.07 -4.10 24.24
C LEU A 288 14.83 -4.62 25.67
N PRO A 289 15.81 -5.24 26.37
CA PRO A 289 15.62 -5.69 27.75
C PRO A 289 15.21 -4.55 28.69
N GLU A 290 15.87 -3.39 28.59
CA GLU A 290 15.57 -2.23 29.41
C GLU A 290 14.22 -1.58 29.04
N VAL A 291 13.86 -1.59 27.74
CA VAL A 291 12.55 -1.09 27.28
C VAL A 291 11.42 -1.97 27.79
N ILE A 292 11.58 -3.30 27.74
CA ILE A 292 10.62 -4.25 28.34
C ILE A 292 10.48 -3.95 29.83
N ALA A 293 11.58 -3.80 30.56
CA ALA A 293 11.56 -3.49 32.00
C ALA A 293 10.87 -2.15 32.30
N ALA A 294 11.14 -1.11 31.52
CA ALA A 294 10.49 0.20 31.66
C ALA A 294 8.97 0.10 31.45
N CYS A 295 8.52 -0.63 30.43
CA CYS A 295 7.10 -0.91 30.22
C CYS A 295 6.48 -1.71 31.37
N LYS A 296 7.15 -2.76 31.89
CA LYS A 296 6.66 -3.50 33.06
C LYS A 296 6.45 -2.57 34.27
N LEU A 297 7.42 -1.70 34.56
CA LEU A 297 7.33 -0.71 35.64
C LEU A 297 6.23 0.35 35.42
N ALA A 298 5.87 0.62 34.16
CA ALA A 298 4.79 1.54 33.79
C ALA A 298 3.37 0.97 33.95
N GLY A 299 3.23 -0.21 34.56
CA GLY A 299 1.93 -0.78 34.96
C GLY A 299 1.07 -1.24 33.79
N PHE A 300 1.68 -1.77 32.73
CA PHE A 300 0.96 -2.54 31.71
C PHE A 300 0.68 -3.96 32.19
N ASP A 301 -0.44 -4.53 31.73
CA ASP A 301 -0.86 -5.89 32.04
C ASP A 301 -0.24 -6.91 31.08
N LEU A 302 0.02 -6.49 29.83
CA LEU A 302 0.60 -7.32 28.77
C LEU A 302 1.57 -6.49 27.92
N LEU A 303 2.73 -7.07 27.60
CA LEU A 303 3.65 -6.53 26.61
C LEU A 303 3.62 -7.41 25.35
N ILE A 304 3.61 -6.79 24.19
CA ILE A 304 3.82 -7.46 22.90
C ILE A 304 5.08 -6.88 22.28
N VAL A 305 6.02 -7.75 21.90
CA VAL A 305 7.25 -7.37 21.22
C VAL A 305 7.24 -7.98 19.83
N GLU A 306 7.24 -7.14 18.80
CA GLU A 306 7.34 -7.57 17.41
C GLU A 306 8.77 -7.35 16.90
N THR A 307 9.39 -8.39 16.34
CA THR A 307 10.73 -8.28 15.75
C THR A 307 10.68 -7.85 14.29
N SER A 308 11.84 -7.48 13.76
CA SER A 308 11.99 -7.27 12.31
C SER A 308 11.83 -8.59 11.54
N GLY A 309 11.78 -8.54 10.20
CA GLY A 309 11.74 -9.77 9.40
C GLY A 309 12.99 -10.63 9.61
N ILE A 310 12.82 -11.84 10.15
CA ILE A 310 13.93 -12.74 10.46
C ILE A 310 14.24 -13.72 9.31
N GLY A 311 15.49 -14.19 9.29
CA GLY A 311 15.92 -15.34 8.49
C GLY A 311 15.55 -16.68 9.15
N GLN A 312 15.94 -17.79 8.53
CA GLN A 312 15.60 -19.13 9.02
C GLN A 312 16.31 -19.50 10.34
N GLY A 313 17.56 -19.05 10.55
CA GLY A 313 18.38 -19.38 11.73
C GLY A 313 18.44 -18.30 12.83
N ASN A 314 17.37 -17.52 12.98
CA ASN A 314 17.33 -16.36 13.87
C ASN A 314 16.25 -16.56 14.95
N ALA A 315 16.66 -16.56 16.22
CA ALA A 315 15.77 -16.78 17.38
C ALA A 315 16.03 -15.81 18.54
N ALA A 316 16.59 -14.62 18.29
CA ALA A 316 17.08 -13.72 19.35
C ALA A 316 15.98 -13.17 20.29
N ILE A 317 14.70 -13.30 19.92
CA ILE A 317 13.58 -12.86 20.76
C ILE A 317 13.29 -13.83 21.91
N VAL A 318 13.61 -15.11 21.75
CA VAL A 318 13.25 -16.19 22.69
C VAL A 318 13.70 -15.91 24.13
N PRO A 319 14.96 -15.52 24.41
CA PRO A 319 15.39 -15.26 25.80
C PRO A 319 14.79 -13.98 26.42
N LEU A 320 14.06 -13.17 25.65
CA LEU A 320 13.55 -11.86 26.08
C LEU A 320 12.04 -11.86 26.38
N VAL A 321 11.34 -12.97 26.10
CA VAL A 321 9.88 -13.05 26.16
C VAL A 321 9.41 -14.29 26.92
N ASP A 322 8.19 -14.26 27.45
CA ASP A 322 7.62 -15.37 28.22
C ASP A 322 6.84 -16.35 27.31
N VAL A 323 6.31 -15.85 26.19
CA VAL A 323 5.62 -16.64 25.16
C VAL A 323 6.10 -16.19 23.79
N SER A 324 6.36 -17.13 22.90
CA SER A 324 6.82 -16.84 21.54
C SER A 324 5.84 -17.32 20.47
N LEU A 325 5.58 -16.45 19.48
CA LEU A 325 4.74 -16.69 18.31
C LEU A 325 5.59 -16.56 17.05
N TYR A 326 5.74 -17.65 16.30
CA TYR A 326 6.37 -17.64 14.98
C TYR A 326 5.33 -17.49 13.87
N VAL A 327 5.47 -16.44 13.06
CA VAL A 327 4.56 -16.11 11.95
C VAL A 327 5.24 -16.40 10.62
N MET A 328 4.61 -17.21 9.78
CA MET A 328 5.11 -17.58 8.45
C MET A 328 4.00 -17.54 7.41
N THR A 329 4.36 -17.67 6.14
CA THR A 329 3.42 -17.83 5.02
C THR A 329 3.41 -19.29 4.52
N PRO A 330 2.39 -19.73 3.78
CA PRO A 330 2.40 -21.02 3.12
C PRO A 330 3.60 -21.26 2.18
N GLU A 331 4.20 -20.18 1.65
CA GLU A 331 5.37 -20.29 0.77
C GLU A 331 6.69 -20.34 1.54
N PHE A 332 7.11 -21.53 1.96
CA PHE A 332 8.42 -21.77 2.59
C PHE A 332 9.36 -22.67 1.75
N GLY A 333 8.95 -23.02 0.53
CA GLY A 333 9.69 -23.93 -0.35
C GLY A 333 9.35 -25.40 -0.09
N ALA A 334 10.36 -26.27 -0.08
CA ALA A 334 10.18 -27.69 0.21
C ALA A 334 9.96 -27.95 1.71
N ALA A 335 9.28 -29.04 2.06
CA ALA A 335 9.08 -29.42 3.47
C ALA A 335 10.40 -29.57 4.26
N SER A 336 11.49 -30.00 3.62
CA SER A 336 12.82 -30.09 4.23
C SER A 336 13.44 -28.74 4.63
N GLN A 337 12.87 -27.61 4.17
CA GLN A 337 13.28 -26.29 4.65
C GLN A 337 12.80 -26.02 6.07
N LEU A 338 11.73 -26.68 6.52
CA LEU A 338 11.20 -26.51 7.88
C LEU A 338 12.19 -27.02 8.93
N GLU A 339 13.00 -28.03 8.60
CA GLU A 339 14.08 -28.56 9.45
C GLU A 339 15.21 -27.54 9.71
N LYS A 340 15.25 -26.43 8.96
CA LYS A 340 16.27 -25.38 9.07
C LYS A 340 15.76 -24.12 9.78
N ILE A 341 14.49 -24.12 10.21
CA ILE A 341 13.88 -22.95 10.85
C ILE A 341 14.00 -23.14 12.36
N ASP A 342 15.02 -22.51 12.95
CA ASP A 342 15.30 -22.61 14.39
C ASP A 342 14.09 -22.18 15.25
N MET A 343 13.32 -21.18 14.80
CA MET A 343 12.12 -20.76 15.54
C MET A 343 11.05 -21.85 15.67
N LEU A 344 11.03 -22.90 14.85
CA LEU A 344 10.10 -24.02 15.04
C LEU A 344 10.47 -24.89 16.25
N ASP A 345 11.72 -24.84 16.73
CA ASP A 345 12.16 -25.53 17.95
C ASP A 345 11.76 -24.78 19.22
N PHE A 346 11.64 -23.45 19.15
CA PHE A 346 11.45 -22.59 20.32
C PHE A 346 10.05 -21.99 20.44
N ALA A 347 9.27 -21.94 19.35
CA ALA A 347 7.97 -21.28 19.35
C ALA A 347 6.93 -21.99 20.23
N ASP A 348 6.25 -21.26 21.12
CA ASP A 348 5.06 -21.78 21.81
C ASP A 348 3.88 -21.93 20.84
N PHE A 349 3.79 -21.02 19.86
CA PHE A 349 2.73 -20.99 18.87
C PHE A 349 3.29 -20.70 17.48
N VAL A 350 2.69 -21.31 16.46
CA VAL A 350 3.00 -21.02 15.05
C VAL A 350 1.76 -20.54 14.33
N ALA A 351 1.85 -19.40 13.65
CA ALA A 351 0.80 -18.86 12.79
C ALA A 351 1.24 -18.90 11.33
N ILE A 352 0.59 -19.75 10.54
CA ILE A 352 0.69 -19.74 9.07
C ILE A 352 -0.33 -18.72 8.58
N ASN A 353 0.13 -17.46 8.45
CA ASN A 353 -0.70 -16.34 8.02
C ASN A 353 -0.81 -16.30 6.49
N LYS A 354 -1.79 -15.53 5.97
CA LYS A 354 -2.17 -15.53 4.55
C LYS A 354 -2.65 -16.91 4.10
N PHE A 355 -3.50 -17.53 4.92
CA PHE A 355 -4.05 -18.86 4.66
C PHE A 355 -4.97 -18.92 3.42
N ASP A 356 -5.29 -17.78 2.81
CA ASP A 356 -5.94 -17.67 1.49
C ASP A 356 -5.06 -18.12 0.32
N ARG A 357 -3.75 -18.27 0.55
CA ARG A 357 -2.80 -18.62 -0.50
C ARG A 357 -2.82 -20.11 -0.84
N LYS A 358 -2.46 -20.40 -2.09
CA LYS A 358 -2.39 -21.79 -2.58
C LYS A 358 -1.38 -22.60 -1.77
N GLY A 359 -1.77 -23.82 -1.40
CA GLY A 359 -0.92 -24.74 -0.63
C GLY A 359 -0.94 -24.51 0.88
N ALA A 360 -1.82 -23.64 1.39
CA ALA A 360 -1.95 -23.37 2.82
C ALA A 360 -2.30 -24.62 3.67
N GLU A 361 -3.16 -25.50 3.17
CA GLU A 361 -3.51 -26.76 3.86
C GLU A 361 -2.33 -27.74 3.92
N ASP A 362 -1.58 -27.88 2.82
CA ASP A 362 -0.35 -28.68 2.80
C ASP A 362 0.71 -28.10 3.73
N ALA A 363 0.88 -26.78 3.70
CA ALA A 363 1.75 -26.03 4.60
C ALA A 363 1.41 -26.30 6.08
N LEU A 364 0.12 -26.27 6.43
CA LEU A 364 -0.34 -26.56 7.79
C LEU A 364 0.02 -27.98 8.23
N ARG A 365 -0.23 -28.97 7.37
CA ARG A 365 0.12 -30.36 7.66
C ARG A 365 1.63 -30.53 7.88
N ASP A 366 2.44 -29.94 7.01
CA ASP A 366 3.88 -30.14 7.02
C ASP A 366 4.52 -29.43 8.24
N VAL A 367 4.07 -28.22 8.57
CA VAL A 367 4.51 -27.48 9.76
C VAL A 367 4.07 -28.18 11.05
N ARG A 368 2.85 -28.73 11.12
CA ARG A 368 2.40 -29.53 12.28
C ARG A 368 3.30 -30.74 12.53
N LYS A 369 3.60 -31.49 11.48
CA LYS A 369 4.49 -32.66 11.57
C LYS A 369 5.90 -32.25 11.98
N GLN A 370 6.42 -31.13 11.45
CA GLN A 370 7.73 -30.66 11.85
C GLN A 370 7.73 -30.21 13.32
N TYR A 371 6.74 -29.42 13.74
CA TYR A 371 6.61 -28.97 15.12
C TYR A 371 6.55 -30.17 16.08
N GLN A 372 5.75 -31.19 15.75
CA GLN A 372 5.65 -32.42 16.53
C GLN A 372 7.00 -33.13 16.67
N ARG A 373 7.78 -33.22 15.59
CA ARG A 373 9.11 -33.85 15.59
C ARG A 373 10.09 -33.07 16.46
N ASN A 374 10.14 -31.76 16.31
CA ASN A 374 11.04 -30.88 17.06
C ASN A 374 10.80 -30.98 18.58
N HIS A 375 9.55 -31.21 18.98
CA HIS A 375 9.16 -31.34 20.39
C HIS A 375 9.00 -32.80 20.87
N GLU A 376 9.40 -33.78 20.04
CA GLU A 376 9.27 -35.22 20.31
C GLU A 376 7.87 -35.67 20.76
N ALA A 377 6.82 -34.93 20.37
CA ALA A 377 5.44 -35.13 20.81
C ALA A 377 4.71 -36.23 20.01
N PHE A 378 5.37 -37.36 19.78
CA PHE A 378 4.88 -38.45 18.92
C PHE A 378 3.65 -39.16 19.46
N SER A 379 3.32 -38.98 20.76
CA SER A 379 2.12 -39.50 21.41
C SER A 379 0.86 -38.65 21.18
N GLN A 380 1.02 -37.41 20.70
CA GLN A 380 -0.08 -36.48 20.40
C GLN A 380 -0.40 -36.48 18.90
N SER A 381 -1.62 -36.13 18.52
CA SER A 381 -1.93 -35.97 17.10
C SER A 381 -1.26 -34.71 16.54
N PRO A 382 -0.73 -34.71 15.30
CA PRO A 382 -0.25 -33.49 14.65
C PRO A 382 -1.29 -32.35 14.64
N ASP A 383 -2.59 -32.68 14.62
CA ASP A 383 -3.67 -31.70 14.62
C ASP A 383 -3.87 -30.98 15.97
N GLU A 384 -3.29 -31.52 17.04
CA GLU A 384 -3.32 -30.92 18.39
C GLU A 384 -2.20 -29.89 18.58
N MET A 385 -1.16 -29.94 17.74
CA MET A 385 -0.01 -29.04 17.80
C MET A 385 -0.46 -27.57 17.74
N PRO A 386 0.25 -26.64 18.41
CA PRO A 386 -0.10 -25.21 18.48
C PRO A 386 0.22 -24.46 17.17
N VAL A 387 -0.18 -25.03 16.03
CA VAL A 387 -0.01 -24.49 14.68
C VAL A 387 -1.37 -24.10 14.11
N PHE A 388 -1.51 -22.82 13.74
CA PHE A 388 -2.76 -22.20 13.34
C PHE A 388 -2.67 -21.61 11.93
N GLY A 389 -3.68 -21.87 11.10
CA GLY A 389 -3.87 -21.17 9.82
C GLY A 389 -4.63 -19.86 10.05
N THR A 390 -4.06 -18.71 9.70
CA THR A 390 -4.65 -17.40 9.98
C THR A 390 -4.76 -16.51 8.75
N MET A 391 -5.75 -15.62 8.72
CA MET A 391 -5.89 -14.60 7.69
C MET A 391 -6.08 -13.21 8.32
N ALA A 392 -4.98 -12.55 8.70
CA ALA A 392 -5.04 -11.21 9.31
C ALA A 392 -5.66 -10.13 8.38
N ALA A 393 -5.62 -10.34 7.07
CA ALA A 393 -6.27 -9.43 6.11
C ALA A 393 -7.80 -9.55 6.09
N ARG A 394 -8.36 -10.59 6.70
CA ARG A 394 -9.80 -10.85 6.77
C ARG A 394 -10.34 -10.33 8.09
N PHE A 395 -11.28 -9.40 8.00
CA PHE A 395 -12.00 -8.91 9.16
C PHE A 395 -12.74 -10.06 9.85
N ASN A 396 -12.56 -10.15 11.18
CA ASN A 396 -13.20 -11.14 12.04
C ASN A 396 -12.92 -12.60 11.62
N ASP A 397 -11.69 -12.87 11.22
CA ASP A 397 -11.21 -14.22 10.92
C ASP A 397 -11.31 -15.16 12.13
N ASP A 398 -11.86 -16.36 11.92
CA ASP A 398 -12.02 -17.40 12.93
C ASP A 398 -10.69 -18.10 13.25
N GLY A 399 -9.80 -18.23 12.25
CA GLY A 399 -8.43 -18.71 12.45
C GLY A 399 -7.63 -17.83 13.41
N VAL A 400 -7.65 -16.51 13.20
CA VAL A 400 -7.02 -15.54 14.13
C VAL A 400 -7.67 -15.59 15.51
N THR A 401 -8.99 -15.76 15.59
CA THR A 401 -9.71 -15.85 16.87
C THR A 401 -9.31 -17.11 17.65
N SER A 402 -9.10 -18.23 16.96
CA SER A 402 -8.60 -19.47 17.57
C SER A 402 -7.18 -19.32 18.11
N LEU A 403 -6.28 -18.71 17.32
CA LEU A 403 -4.93 -18.38 17.78
C LEU A 403 -4.96 -17.48 19.03
N TYR A 404 -5.79 -16.44 19.02
CA TYR A 404 -6.00 -15.56 20.16
C TYR A 404 -6.42 -16.33 21.42
N GLN A 405 -7.40 -17.24 21.31
CA GLN A 405 -7.91 -18.01 22.44
C GLN A 405 -6.82 -18.91 23.05
N ALA A 406 -5.97 -19.51 22.22
CA ALA A 406 -4.85 -20.31 22.69
C ALA A 406 -3.78 -19.46 23.38
N ILE A 407 -3.39 -18.33 22.79
CA ILE A 407 -2.42 -17.40 23.37
C ILE A 407 -2.94 -16.80 24.69
N ALA A 408 -4.20 -16.35 24.73
CA ALA A 408 -4.81 -15.76 25.91
C ALA A 408 -4.83 -16.75 27.09
N SER A 409 -5.11 -18.03 26.84
CA SER A 409 -5.06 -19.09 27.84
C SER A 409 -3.65 -19.27 28.42
N LYS A 410 -2.62 -19.34 27.56
CA LYS A 410 -1.22 -19.44 27.98
C LYS A 410 -0.77 -18.21 28.78
N LEU A 411 -1.10 -17.00 28.32
CA LEU A 411 -0.77 -15.76 29.03
C LEU A 411 -1.48 -15.67 30.39
N HIS A 412 -2.72 -16.16 30.47
CA HIS A 412 -3.45 -16.24 31.75
C HIS A 412 -2.74 -17.14 32.76
N ALA A 413 -2.25 -18.30 32.33
CA ALA A 413 -1.45 -19.20 33.16
C ALA A 413 -0.14 -18.56 33.67
N LEU A 414 0.40 -17.59 32.91
CA LEU A 414 1.59 -16.82 33.28
C LEU A 414 1.28 -15.58 34.15
N GLY A 415 0.01 -15.37 34.52
CA GLY A 415 -0.39 -14.32 35.46
C GLY A 415 -1.16 -13.15 34.85
N LEU A 416 -1.46 -13.16 33.54
CA LEU A 416 -2.33 -12.16 32.94
C LEU A 416 -3.75 -12.29 33.52
N LYS A 417 -4.26 -11.22 34.15
CA LYS A 417 -5.61 -11.21 34.73
C LYS A 417 -6.64 -10.98 33.63
N LEU A 418 -7.30 -12.05 33.20
CA LEU A 418 -8.39 -12.02 32.23
C LEU A 418 -9.74 -12.18 32.93
N LYS A 419 -10.75 -11.46 32.44
CA LYS A 419 -12.16 -11.69 32.76
C LYS A 419 -12.71 -12.77 31.83
N LYS A 420 -13.93 -13.24 32.13
CA LYS A 420 -14.68 -14.12 31.21
C LYS A 420 -14.77 -13.45 29.84
N GLY A 421 -14.24 -14.12 28.82
CA GLY A 421 -14.19 -13.62 27.45
C GLY A 421 -15.59 -13.36 26.88
N ARG A 422 -15.70 -12.35 26.03
CA ARG A 422 -16.90 -11.94 25.30
C ARG A 422 -16.95 -12.48 23.87
N LEU A 423 -15.81 -12.88 23.33
CA LEU A 423 -15.75 -13.44 21.98
C LEU A 423 -16.33 -14.86 21.93
N PRO A 424 -16.95 -15.26 20.81
CA PRO A 424 -17.39 -16.64 20.59
C PRO A 424 -16.22 -17.61 20.69
N LEU A 425 -16.40 -18.71 21.43
CA LEU A 425 -15.43 -19.82 21.44
C LEU A 425 -15.40 -20.48 20.05
N VAL A 426 -14.21 -20.65 19.50
CA VAL A 426 -14.00 -21.31 18.22
C VAL A 426 -13.10 -22.53 18.41
N SER A 427 -13.41 -23.63 17.74
CA SER A 427 -12.63 -24.88 17.81
C SER A 427 -11.79 -25.14 16.56
N VAL A 428 -11.86 -24.27 15.55
CA VAL A 428 -11.10 -24.39 14.30
C VAL A 428 -9.61 -24.17 14.55
N ARG A 429 -8.73 -24.83 13.79
CA ARG A 429 -7.29 -24.57 13.82
C ARG A 429 -6.78 -23.85 12.58
N GLN A 430 -7.67 -23.51 11.67
CA GLN A 430 -7.38 -22.74 10.47
C GLN A 430 -8.56 -21.85 10.11
N SER A 431 -8.28 -20.74 9.42
CA SER A 431 -9.32 -19.89 8.83
C SER A 431 -10.28 -20.70 7.97
N SER A 432 -11.58 -20.50 8.15
CA SER A 432 -12.60 -21.07 7.26
C SER A 432 -12.50 -20.50 5.85
N ASN A 433 -12.58 -21.37 4.84
CA ASN A 433 -12.55 -20.96 3.43
C ASN A 433 -13.80 -20.13 3.09
N GLN A 434 -13.60 -18.87 2.67
CA GLN A 434 -14.63 -18.06 2.02
C GLN A 434 -14.38 -17.94 0.52
N ARG A 435 -15.43 -17.55 -0.21
CA ARG A 435 -15.40 -17.40 -1.67
C ARG A 435 -14.44 -16.27 -2.05
N ALA A 436 -13.29 -16.63 -2.62
CA ALA A 436 -12.34 -15.66 -3.17
C ALA A 436 -13.00 -14.78 -4.23
N ILE A 437 -12.64 -13.48 -4.27
CA ILE A 437 -13.13 -12.54 -5.29
C ILE A 437 -12.74 -13.02 -6.70
N VAL A 438 -11.48 -13.44 -6.86
CA VAL A 438 -10.97 -14.09 -8.08
C VAL A 438 -10.58 -15.53 -7.72
N PRO A 439 -11.28 -16.54 -8.26
CA PRO A 439 -10.93 -17.94 -8.03
C PRO A 439 -9.50 -18.25 -8.49
N ALA A 440 -8.84 -19.20 -7.82
CA ALA A 440 -7.47 -19.61 -8.13
C ALA A 440 -7.28 -20.03 -9.60
N GLN A 441 -8.30 -20.63 -10.22
CA GLN A 441 -8.26 -21.04 -11.64
C GLN A 441 -8.21 -19.84 -12.61
N ARG A 442 -8.60 -18.64 -12.19
CA ARG A 442 -8.67 -17.42 -13.02
C ARG A 442 -7.61 -16.39 -12.68
N VAL A 443 -6.61 -16.70 -11.86
CA VAL A 443 -5.54 -15.76 -11.45
C VAL A 443 -4.80 -15.14 -12.66
N ARG A 444 -4.73 -15.86 -13.79
CA ARG A 444 -4.02 -15.41 -15.01
C ARG A 444 -4.92 -14.71 -16.04
N TYR A 445 -6.13 -14.29 -15.68
CA TYR A 445 -7.08 -13.67 -16.62
C TYR A 445 -6.53 -12.46 -17.39
N LEU A 446 -5.68 -11.61 -16.78
CA LEU A 446 -5.04 -10.49 -17.50
C LEU A 446 -4.03 -10.96 -18.55
N ALA A 447 -3.35 -12.09 -18.31
CA ALA A 447 -2.47 -12.69 -19.31
C ALA A 447 -3.28 -13.30 -20.46
N GLU A 448 -4.42 -13.93 -20.17
CA GLU A 448 -5.36 -14.42 -21.18
C GLU A 448 -5.89 -13.27 -22.05
N ILE A 449 -6.27 -12.13 -21.44
CA ILE A 449 -6.70 -10.92 -22.16
C ILE A 449 -5.58 -10.38 -23.05
N ALA A 450 -4.36 -10.26 -22.53
CA ALA A 450 -3.22 -9.78 -23.29
C ALA A 450 -2.90 -10.70 -24.49
N GLU A 451 -2.97 -12.01 -24.30
CA GLU A 451 -2.75 -12.98 -25.38
C GLU A 451 -3.86 -12.91 -26.42
N ALA A 452 -5.13 -12.77 -26.01
CA ALA A 452 -6.25 -12.60 -26.92
C ALA A 452 -6.08 -11.36 -27.83
N VAL A 453 -5.64 -10.22 -27.28
CA VAL A 453 -5.38 -8.99 -28.06
C VAL A 453 -4.20 -9.17 -29.02
N ARG A 454 -3.09 -9.78 -28.58
CA ARG A 454 -1.94 -10.04 -29.46
C ARG A 454 -2.28 -11.02 -30.58
N SER A 455 -3.03 -12.07 -30.25
CA SER A 455 -3.54 -13.05 -31.22
C SER A 455 -4.42 -12.38 -32.27
N TYR A 456 -5.31 -11.48 -31.85
CA TYR A 456 -6.13 -10.69 -32.76
C TYR A 456 -5.29 -9.86 -33.75
N HIS A 457 -4.22 -9.23 -33.29
CA HIS A 457 -3.32 -8.47 -34.16
C HIS A 457 -2.51 -9.34 -35.13
N ARG A 458 -2.00 -10.50 -34.68
CA ARG A 458 -1.32 -11.47 -35.55
C ARG A 458 -2.26 -11.97 -36.64
N HIS A 459 -3.46 -12.41 -36.25
CA HIS A 459 -4.51 -12.83 -37.18
C HIS A 459 -4.86 -11.73 -38.18
N THR A 460 -5.00 -10.48 -37.73
CA THR A 460 -5.26 -9.33 -38.62
C THR A 460 -4.13 -9.12 -39.62
N ALA A 461 -2.87 -9.25 -39.21
CA ALA A 461 -1.72 -9.09 -40.10
C ALA A 461 -1.66 -10.21 -41.15
N GLU A 462 -1.91 -11.45 -40.75
CA GLU A 462 -1.98 -12.62 -41.63
C GLU A 462 -3.10 -12.47 -42.66
N GLN A 463 -4.32 -12.13 -42.22
CA GLN A 463 -5.48 -11.95 -43.11
C GLN A 463 -5.30 -10.78 -44.08
N ALA A 464 -4.71 -9.66 -43.63
CA ALA A 464 -4.38 -8.53 -44.50
C ALA A 464 -3.38 -8.91 -45.59
N GLU A 465 -2.37 -9.72 -45.26
CA GLU A 465 -1.39 -10.18 -46.25
C GLU A 465 -2.01 -11.17 -47.25
N ILE A 466 -2.88 -12.09 -46.80
CA ILE A 466 -3.65 -12.97 -47.68
C ILE A 466 -4.51 -12.16 -48.65
N ALA A 467 -5.22 -11.14 -48.15
CA ALA A 467 -6.06 -10.25 -48.97
C ALA A 467 -5.24 -9.52 -50.05
N ARG A 468 -4.07 -8.99 -49.68
CA ARG A 468 -3.14 -8.35 -50.63
C ARG A 468 -2.65 -9.31 -51.70
N GLN A 469 -2.18 -10.49 -51.32
CA GLN A 469 -1.69 -11.50 -52.26
C GLN A 469 -2.79 -11.95 -53.22
N ARG A 470 -4.01 -12.16 -52.71
CA ARG A 470 -5.19 -12.47 -53.52
C ARG A 470 -5.48 -11.38 -54.54
N GLN A 471 -5.46 -10.11 -54.14
CA GLN A 471 -5.68 -8.98 -55.05
C GLN A 471 -4.59 -8.91 -56.12
N SER A 472 -3.33 -9.10 -55.75
CA SER A 472 -2.20 -9.13 -56.68
C SER A 472 -2.34 -10.23 -57.74
N LEU A 473 -2.78 -11.43 -57.35
CA LEU A 473 -3.03 -12.53 -58.29
C LEU A 473 -4.16 -12.20 -59.28
N LYS A 474 -5.25 -11.61 -58.80
CA LYS A 474 -6.36 -11.14 -59.67
C LYS A 474 -5.87 -10.08 -60.66
N THR A 475 -5.13 -9.10 -60.16
CA THR A 475 -4.58 -8.00 -60.99
C THR A 475 -3.63 -8.53 -62.06
N ALA A 476 -2.75 -9.48 -61.70
CA ALA A 476 -1.83 -10.11 -62.63
C ALA A 476 -2.56 -10.93 -63.71
N ARG A 477 -3.58 -11.71 -63.32
CA ARG A 477 -4.44 -12.45 -64.25
C ARG A 477 -5.08 -11.51 -65.27
N ASP A 478 -5.74 -10.45 -64.80
CA ASP A 478 -6.44 -9.50 -65.67
C ASP A 478 -5.48 -8.81 -66.66
N LEU A 479 -4.24 -8.51 -66.21
CA LEU A 479 -3.19 -7.99 -67.09
C LEU A 479 -2.74 -8.99 -68.15
N PHE A 480 -2.53 -10.26 -67.79
CA PHE A 480 -2.17 -11.33 -68.72
C PHE A 480 -3.26 -11.53 -69.78
N GLU A 481 -4.53 -11.59 -69.36
CA GLU A 481 -5.68 -11.70 -70.25
C GLU A 481 -5.75 -10.51 -71.22
N SER A 482 -5.55 -9.28 -70.73
CA SER A 482 -5.56 -8.07 -71.58
C SER A 482 -4.44 -8.06 -72.64
N CYS A 483 -3.35 -8.77 -72.39
CA CYS A 483 -2.22 -8.90 -73.30
C CYS A 483 -2.28 -10.17 -74.18
N GLY A 484 -3.37 -10.95 -74.13
CA GLY A 484 -3.52 -12.20 -74.87
C GLY A 484 -2.56 -13.31 -74.44
N LYS A 485 -2.04 -13.25 -73.20
CA LYS A 485 -1.16 -14.29 -72.63
C LYS A 485 -1.98 -15.34 -71.86
N PRO A 486 -1.51 -16.60 -71.74
CA PRO A 486 -2.19 -17.62 -70.94
C PRO A 486 -2.33 -17.20 -69.47
N ALA A 487 -3.53 -17.35 -68.89
CA ALA A 487 -3.84 -16.95 -67.52
C ALA A 487 -4.52 -18.05 -66.68
N GLY A 488 -4.55 -19.30 -67.17
CA GLY A 488 -5.29 -20.41 -66.55
C GLY A 488 -4.86 -20.75 -65.12
N ASP A 489 -3.55 -20.73 -64.84
CA ASP A 489 -2.99 -21.13 -63.54
C ASP A 489 -3.32 -20.15 -62.40
N PHE A 490 -3.73 -18.91 -62.72
CA PHE A 490 -4.11 -17.92 -61.70
C PHE A 490 -5.42 -18.27 -60.99
N ALA A 491 -6.37 -18.92 -61.68
CA ALA A 491 -7.66 -19.27 -61.08
C ALA A 491 -7.51 -20.22 -59.88
N GLU A 492 -6.60 -21.19 -59.99
CA GLU A 492 -6.28 -22.12 -58.89
C GLU A 492 -5.64 -21.38 -57.71
N LEU A 493 -4.64 -20.52 -57.97
CA LEU A 493 -3.95 -19.75 -56.93
C LEU A 493 -4.88 -18.75 -56.22
N ILE A 494 -5.82 -18.14 -56.94
CA ILE A 494 -6.83 -17.24 -56.37
C ILE A 494 -7.78 -18.02 -55.46
N SER A 495 -8.28 -19.18 -55.91
CA SER A 495 -9.14 -20.07 -55.12
C SER A 495 -8.42 -20.52 -53.84
N TRP A 496 -7.13 -20.86 -53.93
CA TRP A 496 -6.31 -21.19 -52.77
C TRP A 496 -6.24 -20.05 -51.76
N LYS A 497 -6.00 -18.81 -52.19
CA LYS A 497 -6.00 -17.64 -51.31
C LYS A 497 -7.38 -17.30 -50.76
N ASP A 498 -8.44 -17.47 -51.53
CA ASP A 498 -9.82 -17.36 -51.06
C ASP A 498 -10.09 -18.34 -49.91
N GLY A 499 -9.57 -19.57 -49.99
CA GLY A 499 -9.67 -20.58 -48.93
C GLY A 499 -8.91 -20.22 -47.64
N GLN A 500 -7.86 -19.40 -47.71
CA GLN A 500 -7.09 -18.93 -46.55
C GLN A 500 -7.73 -17.72 -45.85
N LEU A 501 -8.55 -16.96 -46.58
CA LEU A 501 -9.24 -15.78 -46.06
C LEU A 501 -10.44 -16.21 -45.21
N ASP A 502 -10.46 -15.78 -43.95
CA ASP A 502 -11.54 -16.13 -43.04
C ASP A 502 -12.88 -15.49 -43.45
N ALA A 503 -13.99 -16.09 -43.01
CA ALA A 503 -15.34 -15.68 -43.42
C ALA A 503 -15.68 -14.23 -43.02
N ARG A 504 -15.14 -13.74 -41.89
CA ARG A 504 -15.38 -12.39 -41.40
C ARG A 504 -14.58 -11.38 -42.22
N ALA A 505 -13.31 -11.65 -42.48
CA ALA A 505 -12.41 -10.85 -43.30
C ALA A 505 -12.94 -10.72 -44.72
N ARG A 506 -13.41 -11.84 -45.31
CA ARG A 506 -14.08 -11.85 -46.61
C ARG A 506 -15.30 -10.93 -46.61
N LYS A 507 -16.20 -11.10 -45.63
CA LYS A 507 -17.40 -10.26 -45.50
C LYS A 507 -17.07 -8.77 -45.32
N LEU A 508 -16.01 -8.44 -44.58
CA LEU A 508 -15.56 -7.06 -44.41
C LEU A 508 -15.13 -6.43 -45.74
N LEU A 509 -14.35 -7.16 -46.55
CA LEU A 509 -13.96 -6.72 -47.89
C LEU A 509 -15.15 -6.62 -48.84
N ASP A 510 -16.04 -7.62 -48.86
CA ASP A 510 -17.23 -7.63 -49.72
C ASP A 510 -18.19 -6.46 -49.39
N MET A 511 -18.29 -6.07 -48.11
CA MET A 511 -19.12 -4.95 -47.66
C MET A 511 -18.45 -3.59 -47.81
N TRP A 512 -17.14 -3.53 -48.06
CA TRP A 512 -16.40 -2.27 -48.10
C TRP A 512 -16.89 -1.32 -49.20
N PRO A 513 -17.11 -1.73 -50.46
CA PRO A 513 -17.63 -0.83 -51.50
C PRO A 513 -18.97 -0.20 -51.13
N LYS A 514 -19.88 -0.99 -50.55
CA LYS A 514 -21.19 -0.51 -50.07
C LYS A 514 -21.03 0.46 -48.91
N THR A 515 -20.06 0.25 -48.03
CA THR A 515 -19.76 1.17 -46.93
C THR A 515 -19.24 2.50 -47.48
N VAL A 516 -18.32 2.46 -48.45
CA VAL A 516 -17.80 3.67 -49.12
C VAL A 516 -18.94 4.46 -49.78
N GLU A 517 -19.85 3.78 -50.46
CA GLU A 517 -21.03 4.39 -51.08
C GLU A 517 -21.95 5.05 -50.03
N LEU A 518 -22.28 4.34 -48.95
CA LEU A 518 -23.14 4.85 -47.87
C LEU A 518 -22.57 6.11 -47.21
N TYR A 519 -21.25 6.15 -46.96
CA TYR A 519 -20.58 7.30 -46.36
C TYR A 519 -20.20 8.41 -47.37
N ALA A 520 -20.48 8.21 -48.66
CA ALA A 520 -20.35 9.24 -49.68
C ALA A 520 -21.62 10.07 -49.87
N GLN A 521 -22.77 9.60 -49.38
CA GLN A 521 -24.05 10.32 -49.41
C GLN A 521 -24.05 11.54 -48.46
N ASP A 522 -25.01 12.45 -48.64
CA ASP A 522 -25.22 13.59 -47.74
C ASP A 522 -25.95 13.20 -46.44
N GLU A 523 -26.71 12.10 -46.45
CA GLU A 523 -27.44 11.57 -45.31
C GLU A 523 -27.20 10.07 -45.14
N TYR A 524 -27.14 9.64 -43.88
CA TYR A 524 -27.09 8.24 -43.48
C TYR A 524 -28.44 7.84 -42.88
N VAL A 525 -29.17 6.99 -43.60
CA VAL A 525 -30.52 6.54 -43.21
C VAL A 525 -30.45 5.12 -42.64
N VAL A 526 -30.84 4.97 -41.38
CA VAL A 526 -30.99 3.66 -40.73
C VAL A 526 -32.44 3.45 -40.34
N LYS A 527 -33.04 2.35 -40.80
CA LYS A 527 -34.36 1.92 -40.35
C LYS A 527 -34.21 1.03 -39.13
N ILE A 528 -34.65 1.51 -37.98
CA ILE A 528 -34.71 0.74 -36.73
C ILE A 528 -36.18 0.48 -36.41
N ARG A 529 -36.63 -0.77 -36.63
CA ARG A 529 -38.05 -1.16 -36.56
C ARG A 529 -38.89 -0.31 -37.55
N ASP A 530 -39.86 0.44 -37.04
CA ASP A 530 -40.76 1.27 -37.85
C ASP A 530 -40.30 2.73 -37.98
N LYS A 531 -39.12 3.09 -37.42
CA LYS A 531 -38.59 4.46 -37.45
C LYS A 531 -37.36 4.57 -38.35
N GLU A 532 -37.41 5.51 -39.28
CA GLU A 532 -36.22 5.95 -40.03
C GLU A 532 -35.48 7.02 -39.22
N ILE A 533 -34.21 6.77 -38.94
CA ILE A 533 -33.30 7.74 -38.35
C ILE A 533 -32.38 8.23 -39.47
N ARG A 534 -32.45 9.53 -39.77
CA ARG A 534 -31.60 10.19 -40.76
C ARG A 534 -30.54 11.00 -40.05
N THR A 535 -29.28 10.73 -40.34
CA THR A 535 -28.15 11.49 -39.79
C THR A 535 -27.45 12.20 -40.94
N ARG A 536 -27.35 13.53 -40.89
CA ARG A 536 -26.58 14.29 -41.87
C ARG A 536 -25.10 13.93 -41.80
N LEU A 537 -24.46 13.65 -42.93
CA LEU A 537 -23.05 13.21 -43.00
C LEU A 537 -22.07 14.35 -43.29
N THR A 538 -22.54 15.51 -43.75
CA THR A 538 -21.69 16.63 -44.17
C THR A 538 -22.07 17.93 -43.46
N ASN A 539 -21.05 18.71 -43.09
CA ASN A 539 -21.19 20.09 -42.64
C ASN A 539 -20.47 21.01 -43.64
N THR A 540 -21.04 22.16 -43.98
CA THR A 540 -20.42 23.11 -44.91
C THR A 540 -19.74 24.22 -44.13
N SER A 541 -18.46 24.48 -44.43
CA SER A 541 -17.69 25.57 -43.81
C SER A 541 -18.12 26.94 -44.35
N LEU A 542 -17.67 28.02 -43.70
CA LEU A 542 -17.90 29.39 -44.18
C LEU A 542 -17.31 29.64 -45.59
N SER A 543 -16.25 28.92 -45.98
CA SER A 543 -15.66 28.99 -47.33
C SER A 543 -16.40 28.14 -48.38
N GLY A 544 -17.51 27.49 -48.01
CA GLY A 544 -18.28 26.61 -48.90
C GLY A 544 -17.71 25.18 -49.02
N THR A 545 -16.66 24.83 -48.29
CA THR A 545 -16.08 23.47 -48.32
C THR A 545 -16.97 22.49 -47.57
N ARG A 546 -17.31 21.37 -48.22
CA ARG A 546 -18.05 20.26 -47.58
C ARG A 546 -17.11 19.39 -46.75
N ILE A 547 -17.35 19.33 -45.44
CA ILE A 547 -16.57 18.54 -44.46
C ILE A 547 -17.42 17.33 -44.05
N ARG A 548 -16.91 16.12 -44.27
CA ARG A 548 -17.59 14.88 -43.84
C ARG A 548 -17.43 14.65 -42.35
N LYS A 549 -18.47 14.14 -41.69
CA LYS A 549 -18.43 13.72 -40.28
C LYS A 549 -17.48 12.52 -40.07
N VAL A 550 -17.40 11.61 -41.04
CA VAL A 550 -16.49 10.46 -41.04
C VAL A 550 -15.78 10.42 -42.40
N SER A 551 -14.44 10.39 -42.38
CA SER A 551 -13.62 10.26 -43.58
C SER A 551 -13.08 8.85 -43.69
N LEU A 552 -13.26 8.23 -44.86
CA LEU A 552 -12.78 6.87 -45.12
C LEU A 552 -11.40 6.89 -45.81
N PRO A 553 -10.55 5.86 -45.61
CA PRO A 553 -9.31 5.73 -46.35
C PRO A 553 -9.56 5.58 -47.85
N ALA A 554 -8.68 6.17 -48.66
CA ALA A 554 -8.73 6.10 -50.13
C ALA A 554 -7.91 4.92 -50.71
N SER A 555 -7.39 4.03 -49.85
CA SER A 555 -6.58 2.91 -50.29
C SER A 555 -7.37 1.97 -51.19
N LYS A 556 -6.73 1.54 -52.28
CA LYS A 556 -7.25 0.50 -53.16
C LYS A 556 -6.63 -0.87 -52.88
N ASP A 557 -5.64 -0.96 -51.98
CA ASP A 557 -5.06 -2.24 -51.57
C ASP A 557 -6.00 -2.95 -50.59
N ASP A 558 -6.50 -4.12 -50.97
CA ASP A 558 -7.39 -4.95 -50.15
C ASP A 558 -6.72 -5.31 -48.80
N GLY A 559 -5.39 -5.43 -48.78
CA GLY A 559 -4.64 -5.66 -47.54
C GLY A 559 -4.71 -4.48 -46.57
N GLU A 560 -4.51 -3.25 -47.05
CA GLU A 560 -4.65 -2.04 -46.22
C GLU A 560 -6.11 -1.80 -45.80
N VAL A 561 -7.07 -2.03 -46.69
CA VAL A 561 -8.50 -1.91 -46.38
C VAL A 561 -8.89 -2.89 -45.27
N LEU A 562 -8.52 -4.17 -45.40
CA LEU A 562 -8.85 -5.16 -44.39
C LEU A 562 -8.16 -4.87 -43.06
N ARG A 563 -6.90 -4.44 -43.10
CA ARG A 563 -6.16 -4.02 -41.90
C ARG A 563 -6.88 -2.87 -41.19
N PHE A 564 -7.33 -1.85 -41.93
CA PHE A 564 -8.12 -0.75 -41.39
C PHE A 564 -9.43 -1.26 -40.78
N LEU A 565 -10.21 -2.07 -41.51
CA LEU A 565 -11.50 -2.59 -41.05
C LEU A 565 -11.39 -3.49 -39.81
N MET A 566 -10.26 -4.16 -39.60
CA MET A 566 -10.04 -5.00 -38.42
C MET A 566 -9.41 -4.23 -37.26
N LYS A 567 -8.53 -3.24 -37.49
CA LYS A 567 -7.87 -2.51 -36.38
C LYS A 567 -8.63 -1.26 -35.95
N GLU A 568 -9.19 -0.51 -36.89
CA GLU A 568 -9.54 0.90 -36.74
C GLU A 568 -10.83 1.26 -37.49
N ASN A 569 -11.74 0.29 -37.64
CA ASN A 569 -12.99 0.44 -38.38
C ASN A 569 -13.75 1.74 -38.06
N VAL A 570 -14.70 2.10 -38.93
CA VAL A 570 -15.56 3.27 -38.76
C VAL A 570 -16.23 3.28 -37.38
N PRO A 571 -16.51 4.46 -36.80
CA PRO A 571 -17.20 4.56 -35.52
C PRO A 571 -18.49 3.71 -35.51
N GLY A 572 -18.81 3.09 -34.37
CA GLY A 572 -19.96 2.20 -34.25
C GLY A 572 -19.77 0.80 -34.85
N SER A 573 -18.58 0.48 -35.37
CA SER A 573 -18.24 -0.85 -35.89
C SER A 573 -17.04 -1.44 -35.14
N PHE A 574 -17.05 -2.75 -34.88
CA PHE A 574 -15.94 -3.43 -34.20
C PHE A 574 -14.61 -3.20 -34.93
N PRO A 575 -13.50 -2.95 -34.21
CA PRO A 575 -13.33 -3.01 -32.75
C PRO A 575 -13.67 -1.72 -31.98
N PHE A 576 -14.41 -0.81 -32.61
CA PHE A 576 -14.89 0.45 -32.02
C PHE A 576 -13.80 1.45 -31.66
N THR A 577 -12.61 1.31 -32.28
CA THR A 577 -11.45 2.18 -32.03
C THR A 577 -11.76 3.66 -32.26
N ALA A 578 -12.52 3.97 -33.31
CA ALA A 578 -12.91 5.34 -33.63
C ALA A 578 -14.17 5.83 -32.86
N GLY A 579 -14.73 5.00 -31.97
CA GLY A 579 -15.90 5.29 -31.16
C GLY A 579 -16.91 4.16 -31.14
N VAL A 580 -17.62 4.01 -30.02
CA VAL A 580 -18.66 2.98 -29.83
C VAL A 580 -19.97 3.28 -30.56
N PHE A 581 -20.17 4.53 -30.99
CA PHE A 581 -21.35 4.98 -31.74
C PHE A 581 -20.96 5.43 -33.15
N ALA A 582 -21.87 5.26 -34.11
CA ALA A 582 -21.64 5.64 -35.50
C ALA A 582 -21.40 7.15 -35.69
N PHE A 583 -22.13 7.97 -34.93
CA PHE A 583 -21.99 9.43 -34.95
C PHE A 583 -22.14 9.98 -33.53
N LYS A 584 -21.56 11.16 -33.27
CA LYS A 584 -21.81 11.92 -32.03
C LYS A 584 -23.29 12.33 -31.97
N ARG A 585 -23.83 12.45 -30.76
CA ARG A 585 -25.19 13.00 -30.55
C ARG A 585 -25.20 14.47 -31.00
N GLU A 586 -26.26 14.88 -31.67
CA GLU A 586 -26.41 16.27 -32.15
C GLU A 586 -26.97 17.20 -31.06
N ASN A 587 -27.72 16.64 -30.08
CA ASN A 587 -28.47 17.42 -29.08
C ASN A 587 -27.86 17.37 -27.67
N GLU A 588 -26.73 16.71 -27.47
CA GLU A 588 -26.11 16.57 -26.15
C GLU A 588 -24.58 16.55 -26.29
N ASP A 589 -23.94 17.60 -25.80
CA ASP A 589 -22.48 17.65 -25.69
C ASP A 589 -21.99 16.69 -24.59
N PRO A 590 -20.81 16.08 -24.74
CA PRO A 590 -20.23 15.22 -23.71
C PRO A 590 -19.75 16.01 -22.48
N THR A 591 -19.87 17.33 -22.50
CA THR A 591 -19.41 18.23 -21.44
C THR A 591 -20.09 17.88 -20.12
N ARG A 592 -19.31 17.38 -19.18
CA ARG A 592 -19.70 17.20 -17.79
C ARG A 592 -18.83 18.08 -16.92
N MET A 593 -19.41 19.13 -16.37
CA MET A 593 -18.72 20.00 -15.42
C MET A 593 -18.75 19.35 -14.04
N PHE A 594 -17.58 19.17 -13.44
CA PHE A 594 -17.50 18.84 -12.02
C PHE A 594 -17.82 20.10 -11.22
N ALA A 595 -18.85 20.02 -10.38
CA ALA A 595 -19.25 21.08 -9.46
C ALA A 595 -19.59 20.48 -8.10
N GLY A 596 -19.17 21.15 -7.04
CA GLY A 596 -19.42 20.74 -5.66
C GLY A 596 -18.63 21.63 -4.71
N GLU A 597 -19.32 22.55 -4.04
CA GLU A 597 -18.74 23.48 -3.07
C GLU A 597 -19.79 23.80 -2.00
N GLY A 598 -19.37 23.83 -0.74
CA GLY A 598 -20.24 24.10 0.40
C GLY A 598 -21.33 23.04 0.63
N VAL A 599 -22.44 23.47 1.24
CA VAL A 599 -23.61 22.62 1.49
C VAL A 599 -24.34 22.25 0.20
N SER A 600 -25.24 21.26 0.27
CA SER A 600 -26.04 20.79 -0.88
C SER A 600 -26.69 21.91 -1.70
N ASN A 601 -27.17 22.97 -1.03
CA ASN A 601 -27.79 24.12 -1.69
C ASN A 601 -26.80 24.93 -2.55
N CYS A 602 -25.53 25.07 -2.14
CA CYS A 602 -24.51 25.73 -2.95
C CYS A 602 -24.04 24.83 -4.10
N ALA A 603 -23.94 23.52 -3.88
CA ALA A 603 -23.66 22.56 -4.95
C ALA A 603 -24.74 22.57 -6.06
N HIS A 604 -26.00 22.89 -5.73
CA HIS A 604 -27.09 23.06 -6.71
C HIS A 604 -27.05 24.40 -7.46
N ARG A 605 -26.35 25.41 -6.92
CA ARG A 605 -26.25 26.75 -7.51
C ARG A 605 -24.80 27.28 -7.48
N PRO A 606 -23.83 26.57 -8.09
CA PRO A 606 -22.42 26.93 -8.02
C PRO A 606 -22.11 28.39 -8.42
N PRO A 607 -22.71 29.00 -9.46
CA PRO A 607 -22.40 30.39 -9.82
C PRO A 607 -23.00 31.45 -8.90
N ARG A 608 -23.81 31.10 -7.88
CA ARG A 608 -24.42 32.07 -6.94
C ARG A 608 -23.75 32.11 -5.56
N CYS A 609 -22.84 31.18 -5.24
CA CYS A 609 -22.15 31.14 -3.94
C CYS A 609 -20.66 31.61 -4.02
N ARG A 610 -20.16 32.02 -5.20
CA ARG A 610 -18.82 32.62 -5.35
C ARG A 610 -18.84 34.12 -5.13
#